data_AF-A0A5P2H9H5-F1
#
_entry.id   AF-A0A5P2H9H5-F1
#
_cell.length_a   1.000
_cell.length_b   1.000
_cell.length_c   1.000
_cell.angle_alpha   90.00
_cell.angle_beta   90.00
_cell.angle_gamma   90.00
#
_symmetry.space_group_name_H-M   'P 1'
#
loop_
_entity.id
_entity.type
_entity.pdbx_description
1 polymer ?
#
loop_
_entity_poly.entity_id
_entity_poly.type
_entity_poly.pdbx_seq_one_letter_code
_entity_poly.pdbx_strand_id
1 'polypeptide(L)'
;MSIKTETTFEGLATLTRHVVAGSIKGELHPGFVRSIAKRIAKEYDEMLRFERNGEDLGEVVAATDMLRGIIGSHEGKTLSSALSGLRPSDAGGIEKANI
;
A
#
# COMPACT_ATOMS: atom_id res chain seq x y z
N MET A 1 -4.99 8.05 33.34
CA MET A 1 -6.19 7.68 32.56
C MET A 1 -5.79 7.71 31.09
N SER A 2 -5.42 6.56 30.52
CA SER A 2 -5.05 6.50 29.10
C SER A 2 -6.35 6.53 28.31
N ILE A 3 -6.59 7.61 27.58
CA ILE A 3 -7.72 7.69 26.65
C ILE A 3 -7.36 6.69 25.55
N LYS A 4 -7.90 5.47 25.65
CA LYS A 4 -7.97 4.58 24.48
C LYS A 4 -8.89 5.31 23.51
N THR A 5 -8.32 6.05 22.57
CA THR A 5 -9.03 6.44 21.37
C THR A 5 -9.46 5.15 20.68
N GLU A 6 -10.74 4.79 20.84
CA GLU A 6 -11.34 3.70 20.10
C GLU A 6 -11.41 4.13 18.62
N THR A 7 -10.70 3.40 17.77
CA THR A 7 -10.82 3.57 16.31
C THR A 7 -12.21 3.10 15.91
N THR A 8 -13.04 3.99 15.36
CA THR A 8 -14.35 3.66 14.76
C THR A 8 -14.20 3.30 13.28
N PHE A 9 -15.16 2.59 12.70
CA PHE A 9 -15.11 2.23 11.27
C PHE A 9 -15.12 3.47 10.37
N GLU A 10 -15.94 4.48 10.72
CA GLU A 10 -15.95 5.78 10.04
C GLU A 10 -14.59 6.50 10.12
N GLY A 11 -13.95 6.45 11.30
CA GLY A 11 -12.62 7.01 11.50
C GLY A 11 -11.57 6.32 10.64
N LEU A 12 -11.64 4.98 10.54
CA LEU A 12 -10.75 4.18 9.72
C LEU A 12 -10.99 4.41 8.21
N ALA A 13 -12.26 4.51 7.78
CA ALA A 13 -12.63 4.85 6.40
C ALA A 13 -12.08 6.23 6.02
N THR A 14 -12.28 7.22 6.88
CA THR A 14 -11.81 8.59 6.67
C THR A 14 -10.29 8.64 6.58
N LEU A 15 -9.57 7.97 7.49
CA LEU A 15 -8.12 7.87 7.45
C LEU A 15 -7.64 7.23 6.15
N THR A 16 -8.27 6.13 5.75
CA THR A 16 -7.90 5.40 4.53
C THR A 16 -8.11 6.26 3.29
N ARG A 17 -9.22 7.02 3.21
CA ARG A 17 -9.46 7.99 2.12
C ARG A 17 -8.38 9.06 2.05
N HIS A 18 -7.94 9.61 3.19
CA HIS A 18 -6.87 10.62 3.22
C HIS A 18 -5.53 10.04 2.74
N VAL A 19 -5.19 8.83 3.17
CA VAL A 19 -3.97 8.16 2.72
C VAL A 19 -4.04 7.87 1.22
N VAL A 20 -5.17 7.39 0.71
CA VAL A 20 -5.37 7.16 -0.74
C VAL A 20 -5.18 8.46 -1.52
N ALA A 21 -5.85 9.54 -1.11
CA ALA A 21 -5.74 10.84 -1.77
C ALA A 21 -4.30 11.38 -1.78
N GLY A 22 -3.62 11.34 -0.62
CA GLY A 22 -2.21 11.77 -0.52
C GLY A 22 -1.26 10.88 -1.33
N SER A 23 -1.55 9.59 -1.46
CA SER A 23 -0.75 8.66 -2.26
C SER A 23 -0.90 8.93 -3.76
N ILE A 24 -2.14 9.15 -4.24
CA ILE A 24 -2.42 9.48 -5.64
C ILE A 24 -1.76 10.80 -6.05
N LYS A 25 -1.76 11.78 -5.14
CA LYS A 25 -1.11 13.09 -5.36
C LYS A 25 0.43 13.02 -5.27
N GLY A 26 1.01 11.89 -4.87
CA GLY A 26 2.45 11.75 -4.64
C GLY A 26 2.96 12.55 -3.43
N GLU A 27 2.07 12.99 -2.55
CA GLU A 27 2.39 13.76 -1.33
C GLU A 27 2.90 12.85 -0.21
N LEU A 28 2.62 11.55 -0.29
CA LEU A 28 3.03 10.56 0.71
C LEU A 28 4.18 9.69 0.21
N HIS A 29 5.17 9.51 1.06
CA HIS A 29 6.30 8.62 0.77
C HIS A 29 5.80 7.16 0.64
N PRO A 30 6.19 6.40 -0.41
CA PRO A 30 5.68 5.04 -0.63
C PRO A 30 5.93 4.08 0.54
N GLY A 31 7.05 4.23 1.25
CA GLY A 31 7.35 3.45 2.45
C GLY A 31 6.39 3.75 3.63
N PHE A 32 5.95 5.01 3.76
CA PHE A 32 4.95 5.41 4.74
C PHE A 32 3.58 4.83 4.37
N VAL A 33 3.17 4.96 3.10
CA VAL A 33 1.92 4.39 2.57
C VAL A 33 1.83 2.88 2.84
N ARG A 34 2.92 2.15 2.62
CA ARG A 34 3.01 0.71 2.92
C ARG A 34 2.84 0.40 4.41
N SER A 35 3.50 1.17 5.28
CA SER A 35 3.43 0.96 6.72
C SER A 35 2.02 1.21 7.25
N ILE A 36 1.41 2.32 6.84
CA ILE A 36 0.07 2.70 7.30
C ILE A 36 -0.99 1.76 6.74
N ALA A 37 -0.85 1.28 5.50
CA ALA A 37 -1.75 0.27 4.93
C ALA A 37 -1.78 -1.04 5.73
N LYS A 38 -0.60 -1.51 6.19
CA LYS A 38 -0.52 -2.70 7.06
C LYS A 38 -1.24 -2.48 8.38
N ARG A 39 -1.11 -1.27 8.95
CA ARG A 39 -1.76 -0.92 10.21
C ARG A 39 -3.28 -0.80 10.06
N ILE A 40 -3.75 -0.16 8.99
CA ILE A 40 -5.18 -0.06 8.65
C ILE A 40 -5.78 -1.45 8.48
N ALA A 41 -5.11 -2.34 7.73
CA ALA A 41 -5.59 -3.71 7.56
C ALA A 41 -5.68 -4.48 8.89
N LYS A 42 -4.69 -4.30 9.79
CA LYS A 42 -4.71 -4.92 11.11
C LYS A 42 -5.85 -4.38 11.98
N GLU A 43 -6.05 -3.06 12.03
CA GLU A 43 -7.14 -2.47 12.81
C GLU A 43 -8.50 -2.90 12.25
N TYR A 44 -8.66 -2.97 10.92
CA TYR A 44 -9.85 -3.51 10.29
C TYR A 44 -10.11 -4.98 10.66
N ASP A 45 -9.10 -5.85 10.56
CA ASP A 45 -9.21 -7.27 10.94
C ASP A 45 -9.55 -7.45 12.42
N GLU A 46 -9.00 -6.60 13.29
CA GLU A 46 -9.33 -6.60 14.72
C GLU A 46 -10.78 -6.18 14.92
N MET A 47 -11.25 -5.11 14.29
CA MET A 47 -12.63 -4.63 14.41
C MET A 47 -13.64 -5.66 13.86
N LEU A 48 -13.34 -6.34 12.75
CA LEU A 48 -14.15 -7.45 12.22
C LEU A 48 -14.28 -8.64 13.18
N ARG A 49 -13.29 -8.88 14.05
CA ARG A 49 -13.37 -9.96 15.04
C ARG A 49 -14.25 -9.61 16.23
N PHE A 50 -14.44 -8.32 16.50
CA PHE A 50 -15.25 -7.82 17.60
C PHE A 50 -16.67 -7.43 17.18
N GLU A 51 -16.90 -7.07 15.93
CA GLU A 51 -18.24 -6.81 15.41
C GLU A 51 -18.92 -8.05 14.84
N ARG A 52 -20.07 -8.37 15.42
CA ARG A 52 -20.93 -9.46 14.94
C ARG A 52 -22.15 -9.00 14.14
N ASN A 53 -22.51 -7.71 14.10
CA ASN A 53 -23.80 -7.30 13.53
C ASN A 53 -23.80 -5.86 12.97
N GLY A 54 -23.77 -5.73 11.65
CA GLY A 54 -24.64 -4.77 10.96
C GLY A 54 -24.11 -3.39 10.56
N GLU A 55 -22.85 -3.01 10.82
CA GLU A 55 -22.30 -1.80 10.20
C GLU A 55 -21.99 -2.02 8.71
N ASP A 56 -22.26 -1.00 7.89
CA ASP A 56 -21.94 -1.02 6.45
C ASP A 56 -20.42 -0.89 6.26
N LEU A 57 -19.76 -2.03 6.22
CA LEU A 57 -18.32 -2.16 6.01
C LEU A 57 -17.88 -1.86 4.58
N GLY A 58 -18.81 -1.61 3.65
CA GLY A 58 -18.53 -1.45 2.23
C GLY A 58 -17.52 -0.33 1.95
N GLU A 59 -17.59 0.77 2.69
CA GLU A 59 -16.70 1.91 2.50
C GLU A 59 -15.26 1.62 2.94
N VAL A 60 -15.07 0.90 4.05
CA VAL A 60 -13.73 0.54 4.55
C VAL A 60 -13.08 -0.50 3.66
N VAL A 61 -13.86 -1.48 3.17
CA VAL A 61 -13.38 -2.48 2.20
C VAL A 61 -12.93 -1.79 0.92
N ALA A 62 -13.77 -0.94 0.33
CA ALA A 62 -13.45 -0.24 -0.91
C ALA A 62 -12.20 0.64 -0.76
N ALA A 63 -12.07 1.37 0.36
CA ALA A 63 -10.91 2.21 0.63
C ALA A 63 -9.62 1.38 0.81
N THR A 64 -9.71 0.23 1.49
CA THR A 64 -8.58 -0.68 1.71
C THR A 64 -8.12 -1.33 0.39
N ASP A 65 -9.05 -1.72 -0.48
CA ASP A 65 -8.74 -2.29 -1.78
C ASP A 65 -8.08 -1.27 -2.73
N MET A 66 -8.54 -0.01 -2.73
CA MET A 66 -7.86 1.07 -3.46
C MET A 66 -6.41 1.25 -2.97
N LEU A 67 -6.21 1.21 -1.65
CA LEU A 67 -4.88 1.36 -1.05
C LEU A 67 -3.94 0.21 -1.45
N ARG A 68 -4.45 -1.04 -1.50
CA ARG A 68 -3.72 -2.20 -2.00
C ARG A 68 -3.33 -2.04 -3.48
N GLY A 69 -4.25 -1.56 -4.31
CA GLY A 69 -3.99 -1.30 -5.73
C GLY A 69 -2.87 -0.27 -5.94
N ILE A 70 -2.86 0.82 -5.17
CA ILE A 70 -1.81 1.84 -5.21
C ILE A 70 -0.46 1.25 -4.83
N ILE A 71 -0.39 0.48 -3.74
CA ILE A 71 0.86 -0.17 -3.32
C ILE A 71 1.37 -1.12 -4.41
N GLY A 72 0.50 -1.97 -4.97
CA GLY A 72 0.87 -2.88 -6.05
C GLY A 72 1.41 -2.16 -7.29
N SER A 73 0.84 -1.00 -7.65
CA SER A 73 1.34 -0.16 -8.75
C SER A 73 2.73 0.44 -8.45
N HIS A 74 2.96 0.91 -7.22
CA HIS A 74 4.27 1.41 -6.78
C HIS A 74 5.33 0.31 -6.73
N GLU A 75 4.96 -0.89 -6.28
CA GLU A 75 5.83 -2.07 -6.27
C GLU A 75 6.18 -2.53 -7.69
N GLY A 76 5.20 -2.57 -8.59
CA GLY A 76 5.43 -2.88 -10.00
C GLY A 76 6.39 -1.90 -10.67
N LYS A 77 6.27 -0.60 -10.38
CA LYS A 77 7.22 0.43 -10.87
C LYS A 77 8.62 0.23 -10.28
N THR A 78 8.73 0.00 -8.97
CA THR A 78 10.01 -0.24 -8.30
C THR A 78 10.71 -1.48 -8.86
N LEU A 79 9.98 -2.58 -9.01
CA LEU A 79 10.48 -3.84 -9.58
C LEU A 79 10.90 -3.67 -11.04
N SER A 80 10.09 -3.01 -11.86
CA SER A 80 10.41 -2.74 -13.26
C SER A 80 11.68 -1.87 -13.40
N SER A 81 11.86 -0.87 -12.53
CA SER A 81 13.07 -0.05 -12.51
C SER A 81 14.31 -0.85 -12.08
N ALA A 82 14.19 -1.70 -11.05
CA ALA A 82 15.27 -2.58 -10.63
C ALA A 82 15.66 -3.58 -11.73
N LEU A 83 14.67 -4.19 -12.39
CA LEU A 83 14.89 -5.10 -13.53
C LEU A 83 15.53 -4.37 -14.73
N SER A 84 15.10 -3.14 -15.02
CA SER A 84 15.69 -2.34 -16.10
C SER A 84 17.14 -1.94 -15.80
N GLY A 85 17.47 -1.71 -14.53
CA GLY A 85 18.84 -1.44 -14.07
C GLY A 85 19.77 -2.65 -14.07
N LEU A 86 19.24 -3.88 -14.06
CA LEU A 86 20.02 -5.12 -14.18
C LEU A 86 20.29 -5.50 -15.64
N ARG A 87 19.50 -4.99 -16.59
CA ARG A 87 19.61 -5.29 -18.02
C ARG A 87 20.84 -4.73 -18.76
N PRO A 88 21.63 -3.73 -18.27
CA PRO A 88 22.83 -3.28 -18.98
C PRO A 88 24.03 -4.24 -18.93
N SER A 89 24.02 -5.30 -18.10
CA SER A 89 25.21 -6.15 -17.92
C SER A 89 25.26 -7.42 -18.78
N ASP A 90 24.18 -7.79 -19.48
CA ASP A 90 24.16 -8.97 -20.37
C ASP A 90 24.49 -8.65 -21.84
N ALA A 91 24.79 -7.38 -22.17
CA ALA A 91 25.10 -6.95 -23.55
C ALA A 91 26.61 -6.68 -23.79
N GLY A 92 27.50 -7.09 -22.86
CA GLY A 92 28.93 -6.79 -22.90
C GLY A 92 29.86 -8.01 -22.98
N GLY A 93 29.35 -9.19 -23.34
CA GLY A 93 30.08 -10.47 -23.25
C GLY A 93 30.31 -11.18 -24.58
N ILE A 94 30.57 -10.48 -25.68
CA ILE A 94 31.16 -11.10 -26.88
C ILE A 94 32.11 -10.10 -27.55
N GLU A 95 33.18 -9.75 -26.84
CA GLU A 95 34.34 -9.15 -27.48
C GLU A 95 35.04 -10.23 -28.32
N LYS A 96 35.23 -9.89 -29.58
CA LYS A 96 35.63 -10.76 -30.68
C LYS A 96 37.01 -11.36 -30.43
N ALA A 97 37.09 -12.68 -30.27
CA ALA A 97 38.30 -13.41 -30.66
C ALA A 97 38.28 -13.55 -32.19
N ASN A 98 38.86 -12.57 -32.89
CA ASN A 98 39.10 -12.66 -34.32
C ASN A 98 40.58 -12.32 -34.58
N ILE A 99 41.26 -13.31 -35.16
CA ILE A 99 42.61 -13.35 -35.76
C ILE A 99 43.76 -13.49 -34.77
#